data_AF-A0A8H6UGY8-F1
#
_entry.id   AF-A0A8H6UGY8-F1
#
_cell.length_a   1.000
_cell.length_b   1.000
_cell.length_c   1.000
_cell.angle_alpha   90.00
_cell.angle_beta   90.00
_cell.angle_gamma   90.00
#
_symmetry.space_group_name_H-M   'P 1'
#
loop_
_entity.id
_entity.type
_entity.pdbx_description
1 polymer ?
#
loop_
_entity_poly.entity_id
_entity_poly.type
_entity_poly.pdbx_seq_one_letter_code
_entity_poly.pdbx_strand_id
1 'polypeptide(L)'
;MGREDREAYDSLKKTYRDEEKKLQRVGANDPKRVDVLSSLLELCDGLSDFCGLRAVSDEDEDKRDWWMKQSNSWKEKHERWDRELDETMEDQ
;
A
#
# COMPACT_ATOMS: atom_id res chain seq x y z
N MET A 1 -8.42 -18.26 11.79
CA MET A 1 -8.08 -16.90 12.24
C MET A 1 -9.00 -16.52 13.42
N GLY A 2 -8.46 -16.00 14.53
CA GLY A 2 -9.27 -15.57 15.68
C GLY A 2 -10.08 -14.31 15.37
N ARG A 3 -11.07 -13.98 16.21
CA ARG A 3 -11.92 -12.78 16.00
C ARG A 3 -11.11 -11.48 16.00
N GLU A 4 -10.18 -11.36 16.96
CA GLU A 4 -9.31 -10.18 17.10
C GLU A 4 -8.36 -10.03 15.91
N ASP A 5 -7.83 -11.15 15.39
CA ASP A 5 -6.99 -11.15 14.20
C ASP A 5 -7.75 -10.61 12.98
N ARG A 6 -9.02 -11.01 12.82
CA ARG A 6 -9.86 -10.55 11.73
C ARG A 6 -10.16 -9.05 11.84
N GLU A 7 -10.42 -8.56 13.04
CA GLU A 7 -10.65 -7.13 13.29
C GLU A 7 -9.40 -6.29 12.98
N ALA A 8 -8.21 -6.79 13.34
CA ALA A 8 -6.94 -6.14 12.99
C ALA A 8 -6.73 -6.08 11.47
N TYR A 9 -6.95 -7.19 10.77
CA TYR A 9 -6.86 -7.24 9.30
C TYR A 9 -7.85 -6.29 8.62
N ASP A 10 -9.11 -6.30 9.05
CA ASP A 10 -10.13 -5.41 8.49
C ASP A 10 -9.82 -3.93 8.77
N SER A 11 -9.22 -3.62 9.93
CA SER A 11 -8.75 -2.28 10.27
C SER A 11 -7.62 -1.82 9.34
N LEU A 12 -6.59 -2.66 9.13
CA LEU A 12 -5.49 -2.36 8.20
C LEU A 12 -6.02 -2.14 6.77
N LYS A 13 -6.94 -3.01 6.33
CA LYS A 13 -7.55 -2.90 5.00
C LYS A 13 -8.38 -1.63 4.85
N LYS A 14 -9.05 -1.18 5.91
CA LYS A 14 -9.77 0.10 5.93
C LYS A 14 -8.79 1.27 5.77
N THR A 15 -7.72 1.30 6.57
CA THR A 15 -6.68 2.34 6.50
C THR A 15 -6.05 2.39 5.11
N TYR A 16 -5.75 1.24 4.50
CA TYR A 16 -5.25 1.15 3.13
C TYR A 16 -6.19 1.85 2.14
N ARG A 17 -7.49 1.59 2.21
CA ARG A 17 -8.48 2.23 1.32
C ARG A 17 -8.59 3.73 1.54
N ASP A 18 -8.41 4.20 2.76
CA ASP A 18 -8.47 5.62 3.08
C ASP A 18 -7.22 6.35 2.55
N GLU A 19 -6.03 5.77 2.69
CA GLU A 19 -4.80 6.30 2.07
C GLU A 19 -4.84 6.23 0.54
N GLU A 20 -5.45 5.19 -0.06
CA GLU A 20 -5.60 5.11 -1.53
C GLU A 20 -6.48 6.25 -2.07
N LYS A 21 -7.59 6.55 -1.38
CA LYS A 21 -8.44 7.71 -1.71
C LYS A 21 -7.72 9.04 -1.51
N LYS A 22 -6.89 9.13 -0.47
CA LYS A 22 -6.07 10.31 -0.22
C LYS A 22 -5.08 10.51 -1.35
N LEU A 23 -4.42 9.45 -1.81
CA LEU A 23 -3.50 9.50 -2.95
C LEU A 23 -4.17 10.02 -4.22
N GLN A 24 -5.40 9.60 -4.50
CA GLN A 24 -6.18 10.09 -5.65
C GLN A 24 -6.53 11.59 -5.56
N ARG A 25 -6.52 12.18 -4.36
CA ARG A 25 -6.78 13.61 -4.15
C ARG A 25 -5.51 14.45 -4.15
N VAL A 26 -4.36 13.83 -3.90
CA VAL A 26 -3.07 14.50 -3.91
C VAL A 26 -2.67 14.77 -5.36
N GLY A 27 -2.21 15.99 -5.64
CA GLY A 27 -1.77 16.40 -6.97
C GLY A 27 -0.57 15.60 -7.45
N ALA A 28 -0.38 15.49 -8.77
CA ALA A 28 0.68 14.67 -9.34
C ALA A 28 2.10 15.10 -8.90
N ASN A 29 2.31 16.41 -8.71
CA ASN A 29 3.57 17.04 -8.32
C ASN A 29 3.61 17.47 -6.84
N ASP A 30 2.71 16.95 -6.01
CA ASP A 30 2.70 17.28 -4.58
C ASP A 30 3.60 16.29 -3.83
N PRO A 31 4.59 16.77 -3.03
CA PRO A 31 5.50 15.91 -2.29
C PRO A 31 4.78 14.97 -1.31
N LYS A 32 3.58 15.33 -0.83
CA LYS A 32 2.76 14.47 0.04
C LYS A 32 2.35 13.15 -0.63
N ARG A 33 2.46 13.07 -1.96
CA ARG A 33 2.16 11.86 -2.72
C ARG A 33 3.14 10.73 -2.36
N VAL A 34 4.40 11.08 -2.12
CA VAL A 34 5.47 10.16 -1.70
C VAL A 34 5.20 9.61 -0.29
N ASP A 35 4.78 10.48 0.64
CA ASP A 35 4.39 10.08 2.01
C ASP A 35 3.21 9.10 2.01
N VAL A 36 2.18 9.40 1.21
CA VAL A 36 0.98 8.55 1.09
C VAL A 36 1.33 7.21 0.46
N LEU A 37 2.20 7.19 -0.57
CA LEU A 37 2.70 5.95 -1.16
C LEU A 37 3.50 5.10 -0.17
N SER A 38 4.38 5.72 0.62
CA SER A 38 5.14 5.03 1.66
C SER A 38 4.19 4.37 2.67
N SER A 39 3.16 5.11 3.11
CA SER A 39 2.12 4.58 3.99
C SER A 39 1.38 3.39 3.37
N LEU A 40 1.04 3.46 2.08
CA LEU A 40 0.40 2.35 1.36
C LEU A 40 1.29 1.11 1.28
N LEU A 41 2.61 1.29 1.08
CA LEU A 41 3.57 0.19 1.04
C LEU A 41 3.68 -0.52 2.39
N GLU A 42 3.79 0.24 3.48
CA GLU A 42 3.80 -0.31 4.85
C GLU A 42 2.50 -1.07 5.16
N LEU A 43 1.35 -0.55 4.71
CA LEU A 43 0.07 -1.22 4.89
C LEU A 43 -0.02 -2.52 4.09
N CYS A 44 0.44 -2.53 2.83
CA CYS A 44 0.52 -3.77 2.04
C CYS A 44 1.44 -4.81 2.68
N ASP A 45 2.57 -4.38 3.24
CA ASP A 45 3.51 -5.27 3.95
C ASP A 45 2.86 -5.87 5.20
N GLY A 46 2.26 -5.04 6.05
CA GLY A 46 1.52 -5.50 7.23
C GLY A 46 0.36 -6.44 6.90
N LEU A 47 -0.37 -6.20 5.80
CA LEU A 47 -1.45 -7.07 5.32
C LEU A 47 -0.91 -8.39 4.75
N SER A 48 0.22 -8.35 4.04
CA SER A 48 0.88 -9.54 3.52
C SER A 48 1.44 -10.41 4.65
N ASP A 49 2.11 -9.81 5.63
CA ASP A 49 2.61 -10.49 6.83
C ASP A 49 1.48 -11.11 7.63
N PHE A 50 0.35 -10.39 7.77
CA PHE A 50 -0.82 -10.91 8.44
C PHE A 50 -1.36 -12.18 7.76
N CYS A 51 -1.45 -12.15 6.43
CA CYS A 51 -1.88 -13.30 5.64
C CYS A 51 -0.83 -14.43 5.61
N GLY A 52 0.47 -14.11 5.60
CA GLY A 52 1.57 -15.07 5.49
C GLY A 52 1.93 -15.78 6.80
N LEU A 53 2.03 -15.05 7.91
CA LEU A 53 2.27 -15.62 9.24
C LEU A 53 1.10 -16.49 9.72
N ARG A 54 -0.08 -16.27 9.14
CA ARG A 54 -1.32 -16.98 9.47
C ARG A 54 -1.88 -17.76 8.29
N ALA A 55 -1.10 -18.02 7.24
CA ALA A 55 -1.54 -18.79 6.08
C ALA A 55 -1.87 -20.22 6.54
N VAL A 56 -3.14 -20.43 6.87
CA VAL A 56 -3.70 -21.74 7.26
C VAL A 56 -4.66 -22.27 6.21
N SER A 57 -4.90 -21.50 5.15
CA SER A 57 -5.78 -21.83 4.04
C SER A 57 -5.26 -21.21 2.73
N ASP A 58 -5.60 -21.84 1.59
CA ASP A 58 -5.32 -21.29 0.26
C ASP A 58 -5.87 -19.85 0.10
N GLU A 59 -6.98 -19.53 0.76
CA GLU A 59 -7.57 -18.18 0.71
C GLU A 59 -6.65 -17.12 1.34
N ASP A 60 -5.91 -17.49 2.38
CA ASP A 60 -4.94 -16.58 3.02
C ASP A 60 -3.67 -16.45 2.17
N GLU A 61 -3.26 -17.50 1.47
CA GLU A 61 -2.17 -17.44 0.49
C GLU A 61 -2.53 -16.56 -0.72
N ASP A 62 -3.73 -16.71 -1.28
CA ASP A 62 -4.25 -15.86 -2.35
C ASP A 62 -4.32 -14.38 -1.93
N LYS A 63 -4.77 -14.11 -0.70
CA LYS A 63 -4.78 -12.74 -0.16
C LYS A 63 -3.37 -12.19 -0.01
N ARG A 64 -2.44 -12.99 0.52
CA ARG A 64 -1.03 -12.60 0.67
C ARG A 64 -0.45 -12.21 -0.68
N ASP A 65 -0.60 -13.08 -1.68
CA ASP A 65 -0.11 -12.84 -3.04
C ASP A 65 -0.75 -11.59 -3.65
N TRP A 66 -2.04 -11.38 -3.40
CA TRP A 66 -2.72 -10.17 -3.84
C TRP A 66 -2.12 -8.90 -3.22
N TRP A 67 -1.87 -8.89 -1.90
CA TRP A 67 -1.22 -7.76 -1.22
C TRP A 67 0.22 -7.55 -1.66
N MET A 68 0.98 -8.62 -1.94
CA MET A 68 2.32 -8.51 -2.51
C MET A 68 2.28 -7.90 -3.91
N LYS A 69 1.31 -8.29 -4.76
CA LYS A 69 1.10 -7.68 -6.07
C LYS A 69 0.74 -6.19 -5.96
N GLN A 70 -0.11 -5.81 -4.99
CA GLN A 70 -0.39 -4.39 -4.72
C GLN A 70 0.87 -3.63 -4.30
N SER A 71 1.66 -4.18 -3.36
CA SER A 71 2.92 -3.58 -2.92
C SER A 71 3.87 -3.33 -4.09
N ASN A 72 4.08 -4.34 -4.95
CA ASN A 72 4.93 -4.19 -6.13
C ASN A 72 4.41 -3.12 -7.11
N SER A 73 3.09 -3.09 -7.37
CA SER A 73 2.50 -2.04 -8.21
C SER A 73 2.71 -0.64 -7.63
N TRP A 74 2.63 -0.49 -6.31
CA TRP A 74 2.91 0.77 -5.64
C TRP A 74 4.40 1.13 -5.68
N LYS A 75 5.32 0.18 -5.54
CA LYS A 75 6.77 0.41 -5.70
C LYS A 75 7.11 0.93 -7.09
N GLU A 76 6.58 0.28 -8.13
CA GLU A 76 6.78 0.72 -9.52
C GLU A 76 6.24 2.14 -9.75
N LYS A 77 5.06 2.45 -9.20
CA LYS A 77 4.50 3.81 -9.26
C LYS A 77 5.32 4.81 -8.46
N HIS A 78 5.85 4.42 -7.31
CA HIS A 78 6.68 5.26 -6.48
C HIS A 78 7.96 5.63 -7.21
N GLU A 79 8.73 4.66 -7.72
CA GLU A 79 9.95 4.93 -8.48
C GLU A 79 9.70 5.82 -9.69
N ARG A 80 8.55 5.64 -10.36
CA ARG A 80 8.16 6.48 -11.49
C ARG A 80 7.83 7.91 -11.05
N TRP A 81 6.98 8.08 -10.05
CA TRP A 81 6.53 9.40 -9.63
C TRP A 81 7.61 10.19 -8.90
N ASP A 82 8.52 9.51 -8.21
CA ASP A 82 9.70 10.12 -7.61
C ASP A 82 10.59 10.77 -8.68
N ARG A 83 10.85 10.07 -9.80
CA ARG A 83 11.53 10.67 -10.98
C ARG A 83 10.74 11.82 -11.60
N GLU A 84 9.43 11.65 -11.81
CA GLU A 84 8.59 12.73 -12.37
C GLU A 84 8.60 13.99 -11.46
N LEU A 85 8.69 13.81 -10.13
CA LEU A 85 8.77 14.91 -9.16
C LEU A 85 10.13 15.62 -9.21
N ASP A 86 11.23 14.86 -9.29
CA ASP A 86 12.59 15.38 -9.43
C ASP A 86 12.72 16.21 -10.72
N GLU A 87 12.27 15.65 -11.85
CA GLU A 87 12.27 16.34 -13.16
C GLU A 87 11.42 17.62 -13.17
N THR A 88 10.29 17.65 -12.45
CA THR A 88 9.43 18.85 -12.37
C THR A 88 9.90 19.90 -11.37
N MET A 89 10.79 19.55 -10.44
CA MET A 89 11.42 20.48 -9.50
C MET A 89 12.70 21.11 -10.07
N GLU A 90 13.41 20.44 -10.99
CA GLU A 90 14.58 21.01 -11.66
C GLU A 90 14.23 22.04 -12.76
N ASP A 91 13.02 21.99 -13.32
CA ASP A 91 12.55 22.88 -14.40
C ASP A 91 11.88 24.18 -13.90
N GLN A 92 11.82 24.42 -12.57
CA GLN A 92 11.28 25.63 -11.92
C GLN A 92 12.37 26.48 -11.27
#